data_AF-A0A7X5SCJ6-F1
#
_entry.id   AF-A0A7X5SCJ6-F1
#
_cell.length_a   1.000
_cell.length_b   1.000
_cell.length_c   1.000
_cell.angle_alpha   90.00
_cell.angle_beta   90.00
_cell.angle_gamma   90.00
#
_symmetry.space_group_name_H-M   'P 1'
#
loop_
_entity.id
_entity.type
_entity.pdbx_description
1 polymer ?
#
loop_
_entity_poly.entity_id
_entity_poly.type
_entity_poly.pdbx_seq_one_letter_code
_entity_poly.pdbx_strand_id
1 'polypeptide(L)' 'MTEPNLDLGVIGNCSFGALVDRQARVVWSCLPAFDGDPAFCSLLSPKREGGDFAVELEDFASSEQHYLPNTAVLRTV' A
#
# COMPACT_ATOMS: atom_id res chain seq x y z
N MET A 1 -9.37 1.42 13.15
CA MET A 1 -9.37 1.65 11.68
C MET A 1 -8.80 3.02 11.44
N THR A 2 -7.63 3.09 10.80
CA THR A 2 -6.94 4.34 10.47
C THR A 2 -7.75 5.10 9.42
N GLU A 3 -7.94 6.41 9.58
CA GLU A 3 -8.59 7.21 8.56
C GLU A 3 -7.77 7.19 7.26
N PRO A 4 -8.40 6.99 6.09
CA PRO A 4 -7.72 7.00 4.82
C PRO A 4 -7.10 8.38 4.59
N ASN A 5 -5.80 8.40 4.36
CA ASN A 5 -5.03 9.60 4.06
C ASN A 5 -4.01 9.28 2.94
N LEU A 6 -3.32 10.31 2.46
CA LEU A 6 -2.40 10.20 1.32
C LEU A 6 -0.92 10.03 1.75
N ASP A 7 -0.64 9.74 3.02
CA ASP A 7 0.70 9.33 3.48
C ASP A 7 0.95 7.86 3.08
N LEU A 8 1.26 7.68 1.80
CA LEU A 8 1.43 6.38 1.15
C LEU A 8 2.79 6.33 0.45
N GLY A 9 3.48 5.20 0.58
CA GLY A 9 4.64 4.86 -0.23
C GLY A 9 4.22 4.21 -1.55
N VAL A 10 4.86 4.61 -2.65
CA VAL A 10 4.74 3.96 -3.96
C VAL A 10 5.85 2.91 -4.17
N ILE A 11 5.48 1.73 -4.65
CA ILE A 11 6.42 0.72 -5.14
C ILE A 11 6.01 0.27 -6.55
N GLY A 12 6.95 -0.27 -7.32
CA GLY A 12 6.67 -0.77 -8.66
C GLY A 12 7.94 -0.95 -9.49
N ASN A 13 7.79 -1.49 -10.69
CA ASN A 13 8.89 -1.76 -11.62
C ASN A 13 8.55 -1.35 -13.08
N CYS A 14 7.69 -0.35 -13.24
CA CYS A 14 7.12 0.10 -14.53
C CYS A 14 6.17 -0.90 -15.22
N SER A 15 6.15 -2.17 -14.82
CA SER A 15 5.14 -3.14 -15.29
C SER A 15 3.90 -3.19 -14.39
N PHE A 16 4.08 -2.94 -13.09
CA PHE A 16 3.00 -2.78 -12.12
C PHE A 16 3.32 -1.65 -11.13
N GLY A 17 2.32 -1.24 -10.35
CA GLY A 17 2.46 -0.26 -9.28
C GLY A 17 1.56 -0.58 -8.09
N ALA A 18 2.00 -0.21 -6.90
CA ALA A 18 1.22 -0.34 -5.67
C ALA A 18 1.45 0.85 -4.73
N LEU A 19 0.41 1.20 -3.98
CA LEU A 19 0.46 2.15 -2.87
C LEU A 19 0.36 1.40 -1.54
N VAL A 20 1.28 1.74 -0.64
CA VAL A 20 1.47 1.07 0.65
C VAL A 20 1.30 2.09 1.77
N ASP A 21 0.43 1.82 2.74
CA ASP A 21 0.25 2.70 3.89
C ASP A 21 1.35 2.53 4.96
N ARG A 22 1.32 3.33 6.03
CA ARG A 22 2.30 3.25 7.13
C ARG A 22 2.31 1.92 7.89
N GLN A 23 1.27 1.10 7.75
CA GLN A 23 1.12 -0.20 8.40
C GLN A 23 1.47 -1.36 7.44
N ALA A 24 2.17 -1.05 6.33
CA ALA A 24 2.56 -2.01 5.31
C ALA A 24 1.38 -2.68 4.57
N ARG A 25 0.21 -2.06 4.55
CA ARG A 25 -0.95 -2.56 3.79
C ARG A 25 -0.89 -2.06 2.36
N VAL A 26 -1.12 -2.95 1.40
CA VAL A 26 -1.30 -2.59 -0.02
C VAL A 26 -2.73 -2.12 -0.22
N VAL A 27 -2.93 -0.81 -0.22
CA VAL A 27 -4.26 -0.15 -0.30
C VAL A 27 -4.69 0.16 -1.74
N TRP A 28 -3.73 0.10 -2.67
CA TRP A 28 -3.99 0.19 -4.11
C TRP A 28 -2.97 -0.64 -4.88
N SER A 29 -3.40 -1.42 -5.86
CA SER A 29 -2.50 -1.98 -6.87
C SER A 29 -3.25 -2.46 -8.10
N CYS A 30 -2.74 -2.12 -9.28
CA CYS A 30 -3.17 -2.68 -10.55
C CYS A 30 -2.26 -3.86 -10.90
N LEU A 31 -2.82 -5.07 -10.83
CA LEU A 31 -2.12 -6.32 -11.12
C LEU A 31 -2.84 -7.06 -12.25
N PRO A 32 -2.11 -7.71 -13.17
CA PRO A 32 -0.65 -7.77 -13.27
C PRO A 32 -0.03 -6.56 -13.99
N ALA A 33 -0.85 -5.65 -14.52
CA ALA A 33 -0.43 -4.54 -15.36
C ALA A 33 -0.76 -3.19 -14.71
N PHE A 34 0.14 -2.22 -14.90
CA PHE A 34 0.03 -0.87 -14.34
C PHE A 34 -1.26 -0.12 -14.72
N ASP A 35 -1.77 -0.35 -15.92
CA ASP A 35 -2.97 0.28 -16.49
C ASP A 35 -4.21 -0.63 -16.44
N GLY A 36 -4.13 -1.76 -15.74
CA GLY A 36 -5.25 -2.68 -15.55
C GLY A 36 -6.20 -2.29 -14.42
N ASP A 37 -7.25 -3.09 -14.25
CA ASP A 37 -8.16 -2.95 -13.11
C ASP A 37 -7.42 -3.20 -11.77
N PRO A 38 -7.70 -2.42 -10.73
CA PRO A 38 -7.02 -2.58 -9.45
C PRO A 38 -7.49 -3.86 -8.74
N ALA A 39 -6.54 -4.74 -8.42
CA ALA A 39 -6.79 -5.91 -7.57
C ALA A 39 -7.04 -5.50 -6.11
N PHE A 40 -6.42 -4.40 -5.67
CA PHE A 40 -6.66 -3.76 -4.38
C PHE A 40 -7.04 -2.29 -4.61
N CYS A 41 -8.09 -1.81 -3.94
CA CYS A 41 -8.64 -0.47 -4.15
C CYS A 41 -9.36 0.11 -2.92
N SER A 42 -8.92 -0.26 -1.72
CA SER A 42 -9.51 0.19 -0.46
C SER A 42 -9.45 1.72 -0.27
N LEU A 43 -8.57 2.44 -0.99
CA LEU A 43 -8.58 3.91 -1.03
C LEU A 43 -9.90 4.54 -1.49
N LEU A 44 -10.73 3.79 -2.24
CA LEU A 44 -12.05 4.28 -2.67
C LEU A 44 -13.14 4.05 -1.62
N SER A 45 -12.84 3.34 -0.54
CA SER A 45 -13.77 3.13 0.57
C SER A 45 -13.98 4.42 1.38
N PRO A 46 -15.18 4.64 1.94
CA PRO A 46 -16.38 3.78 1.86
C PRO A 46 -17.24 4.05 0.61
N LYS A 47 -16.82 4.93 -0.31
CA LYS A 47 -17.63 5.30 -1.49
C LYS A 47 -17.76 4.17 -2.50
N ARG A 48 -16.74 3.33 -2.62
CA ARG A 48 -16.76 2.07 -3.37
C ARG A 48 -16.10 1.00 -2.51
N GLU A 49 -16.72 -0.18 -2.47
CA GLU A 49 -16.08 -1.33 -1.82
C GLU A 49 -14.81 -1.72 -2.58
N GLY A 50 -13.77 -2.05 -1.82
CA GLY A 50 -12.47 -2.42 -2.35
C GLY A 50 -11.63 -3.07 -1.27
N GLY A 51 -10.88 -4.11 -1.65
CA GLY A 51 -10.00 -4.83 -0.74
C GLY A 51 -8.62 -4.19 -0.62
N ASP A 52 -7.91 -4.58 0.43
CA ASP A 52 -6.47 -4.40 0.58
C ASP A 52 -5.80 -5.75 0.87
N PHE A 53 -4.48 -5.76 0.73
CA PHE A 53 -3.66 -6.88 1.16
C PHE A 53 -2.78 -6.45 2.32
N ALA A 54 -2.80 -7.23 3.40
CA ALA A 54 -2.09 -6.92 4.64
C ALA A 54 -1.48 -8.17 5.23
N VAL A 55 -0.35 -7.98 5.91
CA VAL A 55 0.19 -8.95 6.88
C VAL A 55 0.05 -8.30 8.24
N GLU A 56 -0.79 -8.88 9.09
CA GLU A 56 -1.08 -8.33 10.42
C GLU A 56 -0.17 -8.98 11.46
N LEU A 57 0.27 -8.17 12.43
CA LEU A 57 1.01 -8.63 13.60
C LEU A 57 0.05 -8.65 14.79
N GLU A 58 -0.02 -9.79 15.47
CA GLU A 58 -0.67 -9.87 16.77
C GLU A 58 0.07 -8.94 17.75
N ASP A 59 -0.69 -8.20 18.55
CA ASP A 59 -0.17 -7.18 19.48
C ASP A 59 0.71 -6.10 18.81
N PHE A 60 0.34 -5.67 17.60
CA PHE A 60 1.04 -4.60 16.88
C PHE A 60 1.27 -3.36 17.77
N ALA A 61 2.55 -3.04 18.01
CA ALA A 61 2.94 -1.93 18.87
C ALA A 61 3.21 -0.64 18.10
N SER A 62 3.95 -0.71 16.98
CA SER A 62 4.36 0.47 16.21
C SER A 62 4.90 0.07 14.84
N SER A 63 4.92 1.03 13.90
CA SER A 63 5.67 0.91 12.65
C SER A 63 6.45 2.18 12.30
N GLU A 64 7.58 2.01 11.62
CA GLU A 64 8.34 3.07 10.96
C GLU A 64 8.49 2.74 9.47
N GLN A 65 8.23 3.73 8.61
CA GLN A 65 8.34 3.58 7.17
C GLN A 65 9.23 4.68 6.58
N HIS A 66 10.19 4.27 5.74
CA HIS A 66 11.04 5.17 4.95
C HIS A 66 11.55 4.47 3.68
N TYR A 67 11.90 5.27 2.68
CA TYR A 67 12.67 4.76 1.54
C TYR A 67 14.13 4.59 1.93
N LEU A 68 14.74 3.50 1.48
CA LEU A 68 16.18 3.35 1.61
C LEU A 68 16.89 4.36 0.68
N PRO A 69 17.88 5.11 1.19
CA PRO A 69 18.54 6.17 0.42
C PRO A 69 19.04 5.69 -0.94
N ASN A 70 18.77 6.50 -1.98
CA ASN A 70 19.17 6.23 -3.37
C ASN A 70 18.59 4.93 -3.98
N THR A 71 17.46 4.44 -3.46
CA THR A 71 16.75 3.28 -4.01
C THR A 71 15.24 3.52 -4.11
N ALA A 72 14.55 2.67 -4.86
CA ALA A 72 13.08 2.60 -4.88
C ALA A 72 12.51 1.60 -3.84
N VAL A 73 13.31 1.19 -2.84
CA VAL A 73 12.89 0.22 -1.82
C VAL A 73 12.22 0.95 -0.67
N LEU A 74 10.93 0.70 -0.48
CA LEU A 74 10.18 1.11 0.70
C LEU A 74 10.41 0.09 1.82
N ARG A 75 10.94 0.54 2.94
CA ARG A 75 11.15 -0.29 4.14
C ARG A 75 10.12 0.09 5.20
N THR A 76 9.39 -0.90 5.68
CA THR A 76 8.55 -0.80 6.88
C THR A 76 9.05 -1.80 7.92
N VAL A 77 9.21 -1.34 9.16
CA VAL A 77 9.59 -2.14 10.33
C VAL A 77 8.63 -1.89 11.48
#